data_AF-A0A7S1JU57-F1
#
_entry.id   AF-A0A7S1JU57-F1
#
_cell.length_a   1.000
_cell.length_b   1.000
_cell.length_c   1.000
_cell.angle_alpha   90.00
_cell.angle_beta   90.00
_cell.angle_gamma   90.00
#
_symmetry.space_group_name_H-M   'P 1'
#
loop_
_entity.id
_entity.type
_entity.pdbx_description
1 polymer ?
#
loop_
_entity_poly.entity_id
_entity_poly.type
_entity_poly.pdbx_seq_one_letter_code
_entity_poly.pdbx_strand_id
1 'polypeptide(L)'
;MKAQRAAELRQPGEPFTVTLSSSGAPAYDLSATKQLAFGLADGSLAPDAAARLLTQHRADPSGLYYKESRRRSESYWSSLLHLAAEKCSGAEGAAILTHLLSSPFCPDVNQTTPFAEDCLRIPWESHDEAPLDALLDRLPRATDSPGRREHPTQLPALLPMIETLLSHGATCYSHWDSEGLLGKVFQSGADMTAKECLEAVGRLTSAAARARTYRPTASILYGPFTFSSACGCRFREEEAVPG
;
A
#
# COMPACT_ATOMS: atom_id res chain seq x y z
N MET A 1 52.58 -48.76 1.61
CA MET A 1 51.64 -49.12 0.52
C MET A 1 50.42 -48.23 0.72
N LYS A 2 50.17 -47.20 -0.12
CA LYS A 2 49.20 -47.18 -1.25
C LYS A 2 47.86 -47.84 -0.86
N ALA A 3 46.67 -47.24 -0.96
CA ALA A 3 46.19 -46.13 -1.78
C ALA A 3 44.76 -45.65 -1.38
N GLN A 4 44.39 -44.43 -1.81
CA GLN A 4 43.07 -43.96 -2.33
C GLN A 4 41.85 -43.95 -1.38
N ARG A 5 40.90 -42.98 -1.38
CA ARG A 5 40.37 -42.08 -2.44
C ARG A 5 39.42 -41.03 -1.78
N ALA A 6 39.35 -39.82 -2.36
CA ALA A 6 38.23 -38.85 -2.51
C ALA A 6 37.27 -38.55 -1.31
N ALA A 7 36.72 -37.35 -1.08
CA ALA A 7 36.29 -36.27 -1.96
C ALA A 7 36.03 -34.97 -1.16
N GLU A 8 36.20 -33.83 -1.85
CA GLU A 8 35.43 -32.57 -1.75
C GLU A 8 35.08 -31.97 -0.37
N LEU A 9 35.72 -30.84 -0.04
CA LEU A 9 35.07 -29.73 0.67
C LEU A 9 35.42 -28.43 -0.03
N ARG A 10 34.40 -27.89 -0.72
CA ARG A 10 34.35 -26.54 -1.30
C ARG A 10 34.82 -25.51 -0.26
N GLN A 11 35.81 -24.70 -0.60
CA GLN A 11 36.00 -23.41 0.05
C GLN A 11 34.97 -22.43 -0.51
N PRO A 12 34.27 -21.64 0.33
CA PRO A 12 33.30 -20.66 -0.12
C PRO A 12 34.01 -19.53 -0.87
N GLY A 13 33.50 -19.21 -2.04
CA GLY A 13 33.95 -18.10 -2.86
C GLY A 13 33.83 -16.76 -2.14
N GLU A 14 34.71 -15.84 -2.52
CA GLU A 14 34.83 -14.47 -2.05
C GLU A 14 33.47 -13.74 -1.96
N PRO A 15 33.30 -12.83 -0.98
CA PRO A 15 32.12 -11.98 -0.92
C PRO A 15 32.09 -11.07 -2.15
N PHE A 16 31.01 -11.16 -2.91
CA PHE A 16 30.75 -10.35 -4.09
C PHE A 16 30.55 -8.89 -3.68
N THR A 17 31.47 -8.04 -4.11
CA THR A 17 31.37 -6.58 -4.04
C THR A 17 30.25 -6.12 -4.97
N VAL A 18 29.11 -5.71 -4.41
CA VAL A 18 28.06 -5.01 -5.16
C VAL A 18 28.32 -3.51 -5.05
N THR A 19 28.81 -2.91 -6.12
CA THR A 19 28.88 -1.45 -6.28
C THR A 19 27.49 -0.91 -6.64
N LEU A 20 26.86 -0.18 -5.71
CA LEU A 20 25.72 0.68 -6.01
C LEU A 20 26.21 2.11 -6.32
N SER A 21 25.55 2.74 -7.29
CA SER A 21 25.94 3.97 -7.97
C SER A 21 26.13 5.20 -7.05
N SER A 22 27.03 6.06 -7.52
CA SER A 22 27.56 7.39 -7.14
C SER A 22 26.78 8.39 -6.24
N SER A 23 25.58 8.12 -5.75
CA SER A 23 24.84 9.06 -4.88
C SER A 23 24.94 8.69 -3.41
N GLY A 24 26.17 8.79 -2.85
CA GLY A 24 26.46 9.23 -1.48
C GLY A 24 25.66 8.74 -0.27
N ALA A 25 24.96 7.60 -0.29
CA ALA A 25 24.39 7.00 0.91
C ALA A 25 25.38 5.99 1.52
N PRO A 26 25.64 6.01 2.84
CA PRO A 26 26.59 5.11 3.45
C PRO A 26 26.11 3.66 3.32
N ALA A 27 26.93 2.83 2.66
CA ALA A 27 26.72 1.39 2.54
C ALA A 27 26.99 0.71 3.90
N TYR A 28 26.07 0.89 4.85
CA TYR A 28 25.94 -0.05 5.95
C TYR A 28 25.39 -1.35 5.35
N ASP A 29 25.97 -2.49 5.74
CA ASP A 29 25.46 -3.81 5.37
C ASP A 29 24.14 -4.03 6.14
N LEU A 30 23.08 -3.39 5.63
CA LEU A 30 21.75 -3.41 6.22
C LEU A 30 21.21 -4.83 6.09
N SER A 31 20.54 -5.32 7.12
CA SER A 31 19.78 -6.57 7.01
C SER A 31 18.78 -6.48 5.85
N ALA A 32 18.41 -7.62 5.26
CA ALA A 32 17.47 -7.66 4.13
C ALA A 32 16.15 -6.93 4.43
N THR A 33 15.64 -7.04 5.66
CA THR A 33 14.47 -6.29 6.13
C THR A 33 14.69 -4.77 6.08
N LYS A 34 15.86 -4.29 6.52
CA LYS A 34 16.17 -2.86 6.47
C LYS A 34 16.33 -2.38 5.03
N GLN A 35 17.00 -3.14 4.17
CA GLN A 35 17.12 -2.80 2.75
C GLN A 35 15.73 -2.69 2.09
N LEU A 36 14.84 -3.63 2.40
CA LEU A 36 13.46 -3.62 1.93
C LEU A 36 12.70 -2.38 2.44
N ALA A 37 12.76 -2.10 3.74
CA ALA A 37 12.10 -0.94 4.35
C ALA A 37 12.62 0.40 3.78
N PHE A 38 13.95 0.56 3.67
CA PHE A 38 14.54 1.79 3.12
C PHE A 38 14.17 1.98 1.65
N GLY A 39 14.25 0.93 0.83
CA GLY A 39 13.88 1.02 -0.57
C GLY A 39 12.39 1.35 -0.77
N LEU A 40 11.51 0.84 0.10
CA LEU A 40 10.09 1.23 0.12
C LEU A 40 9.91 2.70 0.49
N ALA A 41 10.59 3.17 1.55
CA ALA A 41 10.47 4.52 2.07
C ALA A 41 10.98 5.60 1.09
N ASP A 42 12.08 5.31 0.40
CA ASP A 42 12.73 6.19 -0.59
C ASP A 42 12.12 6.05 -2.00
N GLY A 43 11.28 5.04 -2.24
CA GLY A 43 10.66 4.78 -3.54
C GLY A 43 11.63 4.23 -4.61
N SER A 44 12.83 3.82 -4.21
CA SER A 44 13.87 3.28 -5.11
C SER A 44 13.79 1.77 -5.30
N LEU A 45 12.90 1.08 -4.59
CA LEU A 45 12.78 -0.38 -4.64
C LEU A 45 12.03 -0.89 -5.87
N ALA A 46 12.74 -1.61 -6.74
CA ALA A 46 12.12 -2.35 -7.84
C ALA A 46 11.40 -3.62 -7.33
N PRO A 47 10.30 -4.07 -7.98
CA PRO A 47 9.56 -5.28 -7.59
C PRO A 47 10.42 -6.55 -7.50
N ASP A 48 11.30 -6.78 -8.48
CA ASP A 48 12.20 -7.95 -8.47
C ASP A 48 13.19 -7.93 -7.31
N ALA A 49 13.65 -6.74 -6.91
CA ALA A 49 14.51 -6.58 -5.75
C ALA A 49 13.75 -6.89 -4.46
N ALA A 50 12.50 -6.43 -4.33
CA ALA A 50 11.62 -6.77 -3.21
C ALA A 50 11.41 -8.28 -3.11
N ALA A 51 11.13 -8.94 -4.24
CA ALA A 51 10.95 -10.39 -4.30
C ALA A 51 12.19 -11.16 -3.84
N ARG A 52 13.39 -10.76 -4.28
CA ARG A 52 14.66 -11.37 -3.84
C ARG A 52 14.90 -11.18 -2.35
N LEU A 53 14.67 -9.98 -1.82
CA LEU A 53 14.84 -9.69 -0.40
C LEU A 53 13.93 -10.56 0.47
N LEU A 54 12.66 -10.74 0.07
CA LEU A 54 11.69 -11.58 0.79
C LEU A 54 12.01 -13.07 0.69
N THR A 55 12.35 -13.58 -0.50
CA THR A 55 12.47 -15.03 -0.75
C THR A 55 13.87 -15.58 -0.49
N GLN A 56 14.91 -14.89 -0.96
CA GLN A 56 16.30 -15.36 -0.90
C GLN A 56 16.99 -14.91 0.38
N HIS A 57 16.77 -13.66 0.77
CA HIS A 57 17.44 -13.06 1.93
C HIS A 57 16.57 -13.05 3.20
N ARG A 58 15.36 -13.64 3.12
CA ARG A 58 14.42 -13.82 4.22
C ARG A 58 14.15 -12.53 5.00
N ALA A 59 13.94 -11.42 4.28
CA ALA A 59 13.42 -10.20 4.88
C ALA A 59 12.09 -10.51 5.59
N ASP A 60 11.96 -10.00 6.81
CA ASP A 60 10.74 -10.09 7.61
C ASP A 60 9.81 -8.93 7.24
N PRO A 61 8.65 -9.16 6.61
CA PRO A 61 7.69 -8.10 6.32
C PRO A 61 6.79 -7.77 7.52
N SER A 62 6.81 -8.60 8.56
CA SER A 62 6.14 -8.35 9.83
C SER A 62 7.08 -7.56 10.76
N GLY A 63 6.53 -6.69 11.59
CA GLY A 63 7.33 -5.91 12.55
C GLY A 63 6.91 -4.44 12.64
N LEU A 64 7.34 -3.79 13.72
CA LEU A 64 7.11 -2.37 13.95
C LEU A 64 8.23 -1.55 13.30
N TYR A 65 7.86 -0.65 12.40
CA TYR A 65 8.79 0.23 11.68
C TYR A 65 8.54 1.67 12.09
N TYR A 66 9.58 2.41 12.48
CA TYR A 66 9.41 3.80 12.90
C TYR A 66 8.95 4.68 11.73
N LYS A 67 7.88 5.44 11.94
CA LYS A 67 7.39 6.49 11.06
C LYS A 67 7.99 7.81 11.52
N GLU A 68 8.56 8.56 10.59
CA GLU A 68 9.13 9.87 10.90
C GLU A 68 7.99 10.87 11.16
N SER A 69 7.74 11.14 12.45
CA SER A 69 6.74 12.13 12.86
C SER A 69 7.35 13.53 12.92
N ARG A 70 6.67 14.51 12.33
CA ARG A 70 7.06 15.94 12.41
C ARG A 70 6.93 16.53 13.82
N ARG A 71 6.36 15.80 14.78
CA ARG A 71 6.14 16.23 16.17
C ARG A 71 6.50 15.10 17.13
N ARG A 72 6.84 15.43 18.38
CA ARG A 72 7.47 14.57 19.42
C ARG A 72 6.73 13.28 19.82
N SER A 73 5.73 12.80 19.08
CA SER A 73 5.11 11.48 19.27
C SER A 73 5.78 10.45 18.38
N GLU A 74 6.26 9.36 18.97
CA GLU A 74 6.72 8.20 18.22
C GLU A 74 5.54 7.57 17.49
N SER A 75 5.56 7.59 16.16
CA SER A 75 4.62 6.87 15.32
C SER A 75 5.32 5.70 14.67
N TYR A 76 4.57 4.63 14.41
CA TYR A 76 5.09 3.38 13.89
C TYR A 76 4.17 2.88 12.78
N TRP A 77 4.69 2.09 11.85
CA TRP A 77 3.93 1.23 10.95
C TRP A 77 3.99 -0.19 11.53
N SER A 78 2.82 -0.84 11.71
CA SER A 78 2.74 -2.21 12.25
C SER A 78 3.25 -3.30 11.30
N SER A 79 3.53 -2.94 10.03
CA SER A 79 4.13 -3.85 9.04
C SER A 79 4.65 -3.11 7.81
N LEU A 80 5.42 -3.80 6.97
CA LEU A 80 5.84 -3.25 5.67
C LEU A 80 4.68 -3.09 4.68
N LEU A 81 3.53 -3.73 4.92
CA LEU A 81 2.31 -3.46 4.12
C LEU A 81 1.84 -2.02 4.33
N HIS A 82 1.89 -1.49 5.55
CA HIS A 82 1.52 -0.09 5.81
C HIS A 82 2.51 0.88 5.15
N LEU A 83 3.80 0.59 5.24
CA LEU A 83 4.83 1.40 4.59
C LEU A 83 4.63 1.41 3.06
N ALA A 84 4.40 0.25 2.45
CA ALA A 84 4.13 0.15 1.02
C ALA A 84 2.83 0.85 0.63
N ALA A 85 1.77 0.71 1.43
CA ALA A 85 0.49 1.41 1.26
C ALA A 85 0.64 2.93 1.31
N GLU A 86 1.51 3.45 2.19
CA GLU A 86 1.74 4.89 2.32
C GLU A 86 2.64 5.44 1.20
N LYS A 87 3.68 4.70 0.80
CA LYS A 87 4.76 5.23 -0.05
C LYS A 87 4.70 4.82 -1.51
N CYS A 88 4.20 3.63 -1.83
CA CYS A 88 4.22 3.14 -3.21
C CYS A 88 3.02 3.63 -4.03
N SER A 89 3.10 3.54 -5.35
CA SER A 89 2.00 3.81 -6.27
C SER A 89 2.14 3.00 -7.55
N GLY A 90 1.05 2.87 -8.30
CA GLY A 90 1.05 2.28 -9.64
C GLY A 90 1.22 0.75 -9.64
N ALA A 91 1.51 0.23 -10.83
CA ALA A 91 1.67 -1.20 -11.06
C ALA A 91 2.87 -1.79 -10.30
N GLU A 92 3.97 -1.04 -10.18
CA GLU A 92 5.14 -1.47 -9.41
C GLU A 92 4.83 -1.60 -7.92
N GLY A 93 4.13 -0.62 -7.35
CA GLY A 93 3.64 -0.71 -5.96
C GLY A 93 2.71 -1.91 -5.75
N ALA A 94 1.82 -2.18 -6.69
CA ALA A 94 0.93 -3.34 -6.65
C ALA A 94 1.68 -4.68 -6.73
N ALA A 95 2.75 -4.76 -7.53
CA ALA A 95 3.62 -5.93 -7.60
C ALA A 95 4.37 -6.15 -6.28
N ILE A 96 4.90 -5.08 -5.68
CA ILE A 96 5.57 -5.14 -4.38
C ILE A 96 4.59 -5.61 -3.28
N LEU A 97 3.36 -5.07 -3.23
CA LEU A 97 2.32 -5.55 -2.31
C LEU A 97 2.02 -7.04 -2.53
N THR A 98 1.96 -7.49 -3.78
CA THR A 98 1.74 -8.91 -4.08
C THR A 98 2.86 -9.78 -3.53
N HIS A 99 4.12 -9.35 -3.64
CA HIS A 99 5.25 -10.08 -3.05
C HIS A 99 5.21 -10.10 -1.52
N LEU A 100 4.87 -8.98 -0.87
CA LEU A 100 4.68 -8.92 0.58
C LEU A 100 3.58 -9.87 1.05
N LEU A 101 2.43 -9.87 0.36
CA LEU A 101 1.27 -10.69 0.67
C LEU A 101 1.48 -12.19 0.38
N SER A 102 2.37 -12.51 -0.56
CA SER A 102 2.73 -13.90 -0.90
C SER A 102 3.87 -14.44 -0.04
N SER A 103 4.46 -13.63 0.84
CA SER A 103 5.55 -14.06 1.71
C SER A 103 5.05 -15.09 2.73
N PRO A 104 5.83 -16.14 3.05
CA PRO A 104 5.47 -17.06 4.14
C PRO A 104 5.43 -16.38 5.51
N PHE A 105 6.04 -15.19 5.64
CA PHE A 105 6.02 -14.36 6.84
C PHE A 105 5.04 -13.18 6.70
N CYS A 106 4.07 -13.29 5.78
CA CYS A 106 3.13 -12.22 5.48
C CYS A 106 2.43 -11.71 6.75
N PRO A 107 2.47 -10.40 7.03
CA PRO A 107 1.63 -9.81 8.07
C PRO A 107 0.16 -9.96 7.69
N ASP A 108 -0.74 -9.98 8.68
CA ASP A 108 -2.17 -9.94 8.39
C ASP A 108 -2.47 -8.70 7.51
N VAL A 109 -3.17 -8.91 6.40
CA VAL A 109 -3.55 -7.84 5.46
C VAL A 109 -4.42 -6.77 6.14
N ASN A 110 -5.09 -7.16 7.23
CA ASN A 110 -5.91 -6.29 8.08
C ASN A 110 -5.24 -5.96 9.41
N GLN A 111 -3.95 -6.25 9.57
CA GLN A 111 -3.19 -5.83 10.75
C GLN A 111 -3.28 -4.32 10.87
N THR A 112 -3.68 -3.83 12.03
CA THR A 112 -3.86 -2.40 12.25
C THR A 112 -2.62 -1.77 12.88
N THR A 113 -2.44 -0.50 12.58
CA THR A 113 -1.46 0.38 13.21
C THR A 113 -2.18 1.37 14.12
N PRO A 114 -1.74 1.55 15.38
CA PRO A 114 -2.28 2.60 16.22
C PRO A 114 -2.05 3.96 15.54
N PHE A 115 -3.13 4.67 15.24
CA PHE A 115 -3.09 5.96 14.60
C PHE A 115 -2.42 6.96 15.55
N ALA A 116 -1.32 7.54 15.07
CA ALA A 116 -0.50 8.46 15.82
C ALA A 116 -0.77 9.90 15.37
N GLU A 117 -1.99 10.39 15.56
CA GLU A 117 -2.23 11.83 15.59
C GLU A 117 -2.64 12.27 16.99
N ASP A 118 -1.90 13.26 17.51
CA ASP A 118 -2.23 14.18 18.59
C ASP A 118 -3.47 13.80 19.45
N CYS A 119 -3.27 12.93 20.45
CA CYS A 119 -4.21 12.69 21.55
C CYS A 119 -4.37 13.92 22.49
N LEU A 120 -4.59 15.11 21.92
CA LEU A 120 -5.03 16.30 22.63
C LEU A 120 -6.37 16.84 22.13
N ARG A 121 -7.18 16.01 21.45
CA ARG A 121 -8.59 16.40 21.31
C ARG A 121 -9.63 15.44 21.83
N ILE A 122 -9.51 14.11 21.72
CA ILE A 122 -10.61 13.25 22.16
C ILE A 122 -10.10 11.85 22.64
N PRO A 123 -10.29 11.45 23.92
CA PRO A 123 -9.81 10.18 24.48
C PRO A 123 -10.41 8.88 23.90
N TRP A 124 -11.33 8.97 22.96
CA TRP A 124 -12.04 7.82 22.34
C TRP A 124 -11.68 7.62 20.85
N GLU A 125 -10.70 8.36 20.33
CA GLU A 125 -10.31 8.38 18.91
C GLU A 125 -8.92 7.74 18.65
N SER A 126 -8.49 6.79 19.50
CA SER A 126 -7.36 5.92 19.12
C SER A 126 -7.86 4.99 18.03
N HIS A 127 -7.62 5.35 16.78
CA HIS A 127 -8.05 4.58 15.64
C HIS A 127 -6.97 3.63 15.19
N ASP A 128 -7.37 2.44 14.80
CA ASP A 128 -6.50 1.42 14.29
C ASP A 128 -6.59 1.52 12.76
N GLU A 129 -5.49 1.93 12.12
CA GLU A 129 -5.41 2.14 10.67
C GLU A 129 -4.94 0.84 10.01
N ALA A 130 -5.73 0.25 9.10
CA ALA A 130 -5.27 -0.89 8.30
C ALA A 130 -4.56 -0.41 7.01
N PRO A 131 -3.79 -1.28 6.32
CA PRO A 131 -3.08 -0.90 5.09
C PRO A 131 -3.99 -0.35 3.98
N LEU A 132 -5.23 -0.82 3.90
CA LEU A 132 -6.20 -0.30 2.94
C LEU A 132 -6.67 1.11 3.33
N ASP A 133 -6.84 1.41 4.62
CA ASP A 133 -7.19 2.75 5.09
C ASP A 133 -6.08 3.76 4.76
N ALA A 134 -4.82 3.39 5.01
CA ALA A 134 -3.65 4.20 4.67
C ALA A 134 -3.55 4.55 3.17
N LEU A 135 -3.96 3.64 2.28
CA LEU A 135 -4.04 3.93 0.85
C LEU A 135 -5.21 4.85 0.50
N LEU A 136 -6.37 4.64 1.13
CA LEU A 136 -7.56 5.43 0.86
C LEU A 136 -7.44 6.87 1.40
N ASP A 137 -6.68 7.09 2.47
CA ASP A 137 -6.42 8.42 3.03
C ASP A 137 -5.52 9.30 2.13
N ARG A 138 -4.87 8.69 1.14
CA ARG A 138 -4.13 9.42 0.09
C ARG A 138 -5.04 9.96 -1.01
N LEU A 139 -6.30 9.51 -1.08
CA LEU A 139 -7.27 10.04 -2.02
C LEU A 139 -7.76 11.41 -1.51
N PRO A 140 -7.54 12.51 -2.26
CA PRO A 140 -8.03 13.82 -1.85
C PRO A 140 -9.56 13.81 -1.82
N ARG A 141 -10.18 14.37 -0.78
CA ARG A 141 -11.63 14.61 -0.79
C ARG A 141 -11.91 15.86 -1.61
N ALA A 142 -12.91 15.80 -2.48
CA ALA A 142 -13.34 16.97 -3.26
C ALA A 142 -13.76 18.18 -2.40
N THR A 143 -14.08 17.97 -1.13
CA THR A 143 -14.53 19.00 -0.18
C THR A 143 -13.42 19.69 0.61
N ASP A 144 -12.19 19.18 0.59
CA ASP A 144 -11.12 19.63 1.51
C ASP A 144 -10.51 21.00 1.15
N SER A 145 -10.92 21.65 0.05
CA SER A 145 -10.48 23.01 -0.28
C SER A 145 -11.36 23.72 -1.32
N PRO A 146 -12.32 24.58 -0.93
CA PRO A 146 -12.92 25.53 -1.84
C PRO A 146 -11.89 26.63 -2.15
N GLY A 147 -10.95 26.36 -3.06
CA GLY A 147 -9.95 27.34 -3.48
C GLY A 147 -8.57 26.82 -3.87
N ARG A 148 -8.21 25.56 -3.54
CA ARG A 148 -7.03 24.92 -4.14
C ARG A 148 -7.45 24.18 -5.39
N ARG A 149 -7.21 24.84 -6.51
CA ARG A 149 -7.15 24.22 -7.83
C ARG A 149 -6.18 23.03 -7.78
N GLU A 150 -6.60 21.92 -8.37
CA GLU A 150 -5.72 20.92 -9.00
C GLU A 150 -4.84 20.10 -8.04
N HIS A 151 -5.46 19.25 -7.23
CA HIS A 151 -4.79 18.00 -6.87
C HIS A 151 -5.23 16.93 -7.87
N PRO A 152 -4.39 16.56 -8.85
CA PRO A 152 -4.77 15.53 -9.82
C PRO A 152 -5.17 14.28 -9.07
N THR A 153 -6.29 13.68 -9.47
CA THR A 153 -6.78 12.44 -8.86
C THR A 153 -5.65 11.41 -8.75
N GLN A 154 -5.35 10.99 -7.52
CA GLN A 154 -4.39 9.91 -7.27
C GLN A 154 -5.01 8.53 -7.55
N LEU A 155 -6.33 8.48 -7.75
CA LEU A 155 -7.07 7.22 -7.86
C LEU A 155 -6.52 6.31 -8.98
N PRO A 156 -6.27 6.76 -10.22
CA PRO A 156 -5.71 5.88 -11.26
C PRO A 156 -4.36 5.26 -10.87
N ALA A 157 -3.52 6.02 -10.16
CA ALA A 157 -2.22 5.55 -9.69
C ALA A 157 -2.36 4.58 -8.51
N LEU A 158 -3.33 4.76 -7.63
CA LEU A 158 -3.54 3.90 -6.45
C LEU A 158 -4.42 2.68 -6.75
N LEU A 159 -5.23 2.72 -7.81
CA LEU A 159 -6.20 1.69 -8.15
C LEU A 159 -5.59 0.28 -8.23
N PRO A 160 -4.41 0.04 -8.88
CA PRO A 160 -3.79 -1.27 -8.90
C PRO A 160 -3.46 -1.80 -7.49
N MET A 161 -3.04 -0.92 -6.58
CA MET A 161 -2.69 -1.30 -5.22
C MET A 161 -3.93 -1.62 -4.38
N ILE A 162 -4.99 -0.82 -4.51
CA ILE A 162 -6.29 -1.06 -3.86
C ILE A 162 -6.85 -2.41 -4.33
N GLU A 163 -6.79 -2.71 -5.63
CA GLU A 163 -7.21 -4.00 -6.19
C GLU A 163 -6.40 -5.17 -5.63
N THR A 164 -5.08 -5.02 -5.49
CA THR A 164 -4.22 -6.04 -4.90
C THR A 164 -4.64 -6.33 -3.47
N LEU A 165 -4.81 -5.31 -2.63
CA LEU A 165 -5.24 -5.48 -1.24
C LEU A 165 -6.63 -6.15 -1.17
N LEU A 166 -7.61 -5.65 -1.93
CA LEU A 166 -8.96 -6.24 -1.96
C LEU A 166 -8.95 -7.69 -2.44
N SER A 167 -8.14 -8.03 -3.43
CA SER A 167 -8.01 -9.41 -3.92
C SER A 167 -7.39 -10.36 -2.89
N HIS A 168 -6.73 -9.83 -1.85
CA HIS A 168 -6.20 -10.58 -0.72
C HIS A 168 -7.09 -10.49 0.54
N GLY A 169 -8.28 -9.90 0.43
CA GLY A 169 -9.26 -9.84 1.52
C GLY A 169 -9.05 -8.66 2.48
N ALA A 170 -8.37 -7.61 2.03
CA ALA A 170 -8.24 -6.40 2.80
C ALA A 170 -9.60 -5.77 3.09
N THR A 171 -9.74 -5.25 4.31
CA THR A 171 -10.88 -4.51 4.81
C THR A 171 -10.44 -3.09 5.13
N CYS A 172 -11.31 -2.12 4.87
CA CYS A 172 -11.12 -0.76 5.38
C CYS A 172 -11.89 -0.63 6.70
N TYR A 173 -11.21 -0.18 7.75
CA TYR A 173 -11.84 0.21 9.00
C TYR A 173 -12.28 1.65 8.89
N SER A 174 -13.42 1.81 8.26
CA SER A 174 -14.00 3.10 8.07
C SER A 174 -14.93 3.37 9.27
N HIS A 175 -14.61 4.43 10.03
CA HIS A 175 -15.28 4.87 11.26
C HIS A 175 -16.79 5.14 11.08
N TRP A 176 -17.49 5.49 12.15
CA TRP A 176 -18.96 5.54 12.26
C TRP A 176 -19.66 6.49 11.27
N ASP A 177 -18.92 7.35 10.56
CA ASP A 177 -19.38 8.23 9.48
C ASP A 177 -18.95 7.78 8.07
N SER A 178 -18.45 6.55 7.95
CA SER A 178 -17.71 6.17 6.77
C SER A 178 -18.57 5.87 5.56
N GLU A 179 -18.11 6.41 4.44
CA GLU A 179 -18.75 6.28 3.15
C GLU A 179 -18.48 4.93 2.49
N GLY A 180 -17.82 4.00 3.19
CA GLY A 180 -17.23 2.79 2.63
C GLY A 180 -16.11 3.11 1.65
N LEU A 181 -15.43 2.08 1.16
CA LEU A 181 -14.37 2.23 0.17
C LEU A 181 -14.85 2.98 -1.07
N LEU A 182 -16.02 2.62 -1.60
CA LEU A 182 -16.55 3.22 -2.81
C LEU A 182 -16.98 4.68 -2.60
N GLY A 183 -17.43 5.06 -1.40
CA GLY A 183 -17.72 6.46 -1.11
C GLY A 183 -16.48 7.35 -1.22
N LYS A 184 -15.34 6.90 -0.67
CA LYS A 184 -14.06 7.62 -0.84
C LYS A 184 -13.60 7.70 -2.31
N VAL A 185 -13.85 6.65 -3.10
CA VAL A 185 -13.60 6.65 -4.56
C VAL A 185 -14.47 7.72 -5.25
N PHE A 186 -15.76 7.75 -4.92
CA PHE A 186 -16.70 8.75 -5.45
C PHE A 186 -16.27 10.19 -5.08
N GLN A 187 -15.87 10.42 -3.83
CA GLN A 187 -15.40 11.74 -3.40
C GLN A 187 -14.09 12.21 -4.03
N SER A 188 -13.27 11.31 -4.54
CA SER A 188 -11.98 11.63 -5.19
C SER A 188 -12.05 11.68 -6.71
N GLY A 189 -13.24 11.41 -7.30
CA GLY A 189 -13.46 11.30 -8.73
C GLY A 189 -13.64 12.61 -9.50
N ALA A 190 -13.35 13.77 -8.89
CA ALA A 190 -13.63 15.09 -9.48
C ALA A 190 -13.01 15.34 -10.87
N ASP A 191 -11.88 14.68 -11.16
CA ASP A 191 -11.16 14.81 -12.45
C ASP A 191 -11.44 13.65 -13.42
N MET A 192 -12.32 12.71 -13.06
CA MET A 192 -12.62 11.52 -13.86
C MET A 192 -13.92 11.68 -14.65
N THR A 193 -14.02 11.00 -15.80
CA THR A 193 -15.30 10.82 -16.48
C THR A 193 -16.16 9.80 -15.72
N ALA A 194 -17.48 9.85 -15.95
CA ALA A 194 -18.40 8.85 -15.37
C ALA A 194 -18.02 7.42 -15.79
N LYS A 195 -17.53 7.27 -17.02
CA LYS A 195 -17.06 5.98 -17.56
C LYS A 195 -15.83 5.47 -16.80
N GLU A 196 -14.81 6.30 -16.62
CA GLU A 196 -13.59 5.94 -15.88
C GLU A 196 -13.93 5.56 -14.43
N CYS A 197 -14.84 6.29 -13.80
CA CYS A 197 -15.31 5.97 -12.45
C CYS A 197 -16.03 4.63 -12.40
N LEU A 198 -16.93 4.36 -13.35
CA LEU A 198 -17.65 3.08 -13.42
C LEU A 198 -16.71 1.90 -13.66
N GLU A 199 -15.71 2.08 -14.52
CA GLU A 199 -14.65 1.09 -14.76
C GLU A 199 -13.85 0.81 -13.47
N ALA A 200 -13.45 1.86 -12.73
CA ALA A 200 -12.77 1.71 -11.45
C ALA A 200 -13.62 0.94 -10.42
N VAL A 201 -14.90 1.30 -10.27
CA VAL A 201 -15.85 0.59 -9.38
C VAL A 201 -16.00 -0.88 -9.78
N GLY A 202 -16.13 -1.16 -11.09
CA GLY A 202 -16.22 -2.53 -11.62
C GLY A 202 -14.97 -3.36 -11.32
N ARG A 203 -13.79 -2.76 -11.45
CA ARG A 203 -12.52 -3.43 -11.11
C ARG A 203 -12.39 -3.71 -9.62
N LEU A 204 -12.74 -2.75 -8.76
CA LEU A 204 -12.69 -2.87 -7.30
C LEU A 204 -13.65 -3.93 -6.76
N THR A 205 -14.90 -3.93 -7.24
CA THR A 205 -15.89 -4.94 -6.88
C THR A 205 -15.47 -6.34 -7.33
N SER A 206 -14.91 -6.46 -8.54
CA SER A 206 -14.34 -7.72 -9.04
C SER A 206 -13.15 -8.19 -8.20
N ALA A 207 -12.27 -7.27 -7.78
CA ALA A 207 -11.13 -7.57 -6.92
C ALA A 207 -11.57 -8.11 -5.56
N ALA A 208 -12.50 -7.43 -4.89
CA ALA A 208 -13.06 -7.89 -3.63
C ALA A 208 -13.75 -9.27 -3.75
N ALA A 209 -14.42 -9.54 -4.89
CA ALA A 209 -15.05 -10.83 -5.14
C ALA A 209 -14.04 -11.99 -5.33
N ARG A 210 -12.80 -11.70 -5.74
CA ARG A 210 -11.72 -12.69 -5.91
C ARG A 210 -11.02 -13.09 -4.61
N ALA A 211 -11.27 -12.36 -3.51
CA ALA A 211 -10.64 -12.65 -2.22
C ALA A 211 -10.91 -14.11 -1.79
N ARG A 212 -9.83 -14.87 -1.58
CA ARG A 212 -9.87 -16.33 -1.33
C ARG A 212 -10.09 -16.69 0.13
N THR A 213 -9.60 -15.86 1.04
CA THR A 213 -9.53 -16.12 2.48
C THR A 213 -10.65 -15.43 3.25
N TYR A 214 -10.88 -14.15 2.98
CA TYR A 214 -11.93 -13.36 3.60
C TYR A 214 -12.56 -12.47 2.53
N ARG A 215 -13.86 -12.65 2.27
CA ARG A 215 -14.58 -11.74 1.37
C ARG A 215 -14.95 -10.48 2.15
N PRO A 216 -14.50 -9.30 1.70
CA PRO A 216 -15.01 -8.05 2.25
C PRO A 216 -16.55 -8.08 2.24
N THR A 217 -17.17 -7.82 3.38
CA THR A 217 -18.63 -7.73 3.46
C THR A 217 -19.12 -6.59 2.58
N ALA A 218 -20.38 -6.68 2.14
CA ALA A 218 -21.00 -5.58 1.40
C ALA A 218 -20.90 -4.24 2.16
N SER A 219 -20.91 -4.24 3.49
CA SER A 219 -20.77 -3.03 4.32
C SER A 219 -19.39 -2.35 4.22
N ILE A 220 -18.32 -3.09 3.91
CA ILE A 220 -16.97 -2.53 3.76
C ILE A 220 -16.84 -1.80 2.42
N LEU A 221 -17.43 -2.37 1.36
CA LEU A 221 -17.45 -1.75 0.03
C LEU A 221 -18.47 -0.61 -0.04
N TYR A 222 -19.67 -0.84 0.51
CA TYR A 222 -20.81 0.05 0.50
C TYR A 222 -21.13 0.51 1.93
N GLY A 223 -20.56 1.64 2.31
CA GLY A 223 -20.90 2.31 3.57
C GLY A 223 -22.24 3.05 3.48
N PRO A 224 -22.79 3.49 4.63
CA PRO A 224 -24.08 4.18 4.72
C PRO A 224 -24.24 5.39 3.78
N PHE A 225 -23.14 6.08 3.45
CA PHE A 225 -23.15 7.27 2.59
C PHE A 225 -22.64 7.03 1.16
N THR A 226 -22.32 5.78 0.77
CA THR A 226 -21.82 5.49 -0.58
C THR A 226 -22.78 5.97 -1.66
N PHE A 227 -24.09 5.74 -1.48
CA PHE A 227 -25.11 6.16 -2.44
C PHE A 227 -25.20 7.69 -2.56
N SER A 228 -25.21 8.38 -1.42
CA SER A 228 -25.20 9.85 -1.39
C SER A 228 -23.97 10.42 -2.10
N SER A 229 -22.80 9.83 -1.84
CA SER A 229 -21.53 10.22 -2.46
C SER A 229 -21.55 10.00 -3.97
N ALA A 230 -22.08 8.86 -4.44
CA ALA A 230 -22.26 8.57 -5.86
C ALA A 230 -23.17 9.60 -6.55
N CYS A 231 -24.28 9.99 -5.91
CA CYS A 231 -25.20 11.00 -6.44
C CYS A 231 -24.61 12.42 -6.43
N GLY A 232 -23.74 12.73 -5.46
CA GLY A 232 -23.06 14.02 -5.33
C GLY A 232 -21.82 14.19 -6.21
N CYS A 233 -21.36 13.13 -6.86
CA CYS A 233 -20.18 13.16 -7.74
C CYS A 233 -20.36 14.12 -8.90
N ARG A 234 -19.33 14.93 -9.15
CA ARG A 234 -19.22 15.73 -10.36
C ARG A 234 -18.13 15.11 -11.23
N PHE A 235 -18.54 14.59 -12.38
CA PHE A 235 -17.61 14.02 -13.35
C PHE A 235 -17.19 15.08 -14.35
N ARG A 236 -15.98 14.93 -14.89
CA ARG A 236 -15.54 15.70 -16.06
C ARG A 236 -16.43 15.36 -17.24
N GLU A 237 -16.92 16.38 -17.95
CA GLU A 237 -17.66 16.20 -19.20
C GLU A 237 -16.76 15.53 -20.26
N GLU A 238 -17.30 14.57 -21.00
CA GLU A 238 -16.62 14.02 -22.17
C GLU A 238 -16.65 15.08 -23.29
N GLU A 239 -15.48 15.49 -23.79
CA GLU A 239 -15.43 16.35 -24.98
C GLU A 239 -16.16 15.65 -26.12
N ALA A 240 -17.29 16.20 -26.53
CA ALA A 240 -18.04 15.70 -27.68
C ALA A 240 -17.15 15.82 -28.92
N VAL A 241 -16.71 14.69 -29.47
CA VAL A 241 -16.06 14.65 -30.78
C VAL A 241 -17.10 15.16 -31.79
N PRO A 242 -16.89 16.30 -32.46
CA PRO A 242 -17.79 16.72 -33.52
C PRO A 242 -17.71 15.69 -34.65
N GLY A 243 -18.86 15.06 -34.94
CA GLY A 243 -19.01 14.11 -36.04
C GLY A 243 -18.93 14.75 -37.42
#